data_AF-A0AAU5ACQ6-F1
#
_entry.id   AF-A0AAU5ACQ6-F1
#
_cell.length_a   1.000
_cell.length_b   1.000
_cell.length_c   1.000
_cell.angle_alpha   90.00
_cell.angle_beta   90.00
_cell.angle_gamma   90.00
#
_symmetry.space_group_name_H-M   'P 1'
#
loop_
_entity.id
_entity.type
_entity.pdbx_description
1 polymer ?
#
loop_
_entity_poly.entity_id
_entity_poly.type
_entity_poly.pdbx_seq_one_letter_code
_entity_poly.pdbx_strand_id
1 'polypeptide(L)' 'MSTLALLIVLLLVLVGLLTAGGLAYVVHRHPALAQPLTVGLSGLALLGALVAVITAR' A
#
# COMPACT_ATOMS: atom_id res chain seq x y z
N MET A 1 -18.59 -15.50 -2.79
CA MET A 1 -17.13 -15.32 -2.63
C MET A 1 -16.54 -16.66 -2.20
N SER A 2 -15.64 -17.25 -2.99
CA SER A 2 -15.04 -18.55 -2.64
C SER A 2 -14.12 -18.41 -1.41
N THR A 3 -13.91 -19.49 -0.67
CA THR A 3 -13.01 -19.52 0.50
C THR A 3 -11.59 -19.06 0.13
N LEU A 4 -11.14 -19.39 -1.08
CA LEU A 4 -9.88 -18.91 -1.65
C LEU A 4 -9.84 -17.38 -1.75
N ALA A 5 -10.90 -16.74 -2.26
CA ALA A 5 -10.95 -15.29 -2.35
C ALA A 5 -10.86 -14.63 -0.97
N LEU A 6 -11.49 -15.21 0.06
CA LEU A 6 -11.40 -14.71 1.44
C LEU A 6 -9.98 -14.84 2.00
N LEU A 7 -9.28 -15.95 1.72
CA LEU A 7 -7.89 -16.14 2.14
C LEU A 7 -6.94 -15.15 1.44
N ILE A 8 -7.14 -14.88 0.15
CA ILE A 8 -6.35 -13.87 -0.58
C ILE A 8 -6.58 -12.48 0.03
N VAL A 9 -7.83 -12.11 0.29
CA VAL A 9 -8.16 -10.82 0.91
C VAL A 9 -7.50 -10.71 2.29
N LEU A 10 -7.62 -11.75 3.13
CA LEU A 10 -6.97 -11.79 4.44
C LEU A 10 -5.45 -11.63 4.35
N LEU A 11 -4.81 -12.35 3.42
CA LEU A 11 -3.37 -12.26 3.20
C LEU A 11 -2.96 -10.84 2.77
N LEU A 12 -3.70 -10.23 1.84
CA LEU A 12 -3.44 -8.86 1.38
C LEU A 12 -3.59 -7.85 2.52
N VAL A 13 -4.57 -8.02 3.40
CA VAL A 13 -4.75 -7.17 4.59
C VAL A 13 -3.56 -7.31 5.53
N LEU A 14 -3.10 -8.53 5.84
CA LEU A 14 -1.95 -8.75 6.72
C LEU A 14 -0.66 -8.16 6.15
N VAL A 15 -0.41 -8.37 4.85
CA VAL A 15 0.75 -7.78 4.15
C VAL A 15 0.66 -6.25 4.16
N GLY A 16 -0.53 -5.68 3.95
CA GLY A 16 -0.78 -4.25 4.05
C GLY A 16 -0.46 -3.70 5.45
N LEU A 17 -0.88 -4.40 6.50
CA LEU A 17 -0.57 -4.02 7.89
C LEU A 17 0.93 -4.07 8.19
N LEU A 18 1.61 -5.14 7.78
CA LEU A 18 3.06 -5.30 7.96
C LEU A 18 3.84 -4.19 7.25
N THR A 19 3.48 -3.88 6.01
CA THR A 19 4.14 -2.82 5.23
C THR A 19 3.87 -1.44 5.82
N ALA A 20 2.63 -1.13 6.20
CA ALA A 20 2.28 0.13 6.85
C ALA A 20 2.98 0.31 8.21
N GLY A 21 3.03 -0.75 9.03
CA GLY A 21 3.73 -0.73 10.32
C GLY A 21 5.25 -0.54 10.16
N GLY A 22 5.86 -1.19 9.18
CA GLY A 22 7.27 -1.01 8.84
C GLY A 22 7.59 0.42 8.41
N LEU A 23 6.78 1.00 7.52
CA LEU A 23 6.92 2.39 7.09
C LEU A 23 6.72 3.37 8.25
N ALA A 24 5.71 3.16 9.10
CA ALA A 24 5.47 3.97 10.28
C ALA A 24 6.67 3.92 11.24
N TYR A 25 7.25 2.75 11.47
CA TYR A 25 8.45 2.60 12.30
C TYR A 25 9.67 3.32 11.70
N VAL A 26 9.89 3.18 10.39
CA VAL A 26 10.98 3.89 9.69
C VAL A 26 10.81 5.39 9.79
N VAL A 27 9.61 5.92 9.57
CA VAL A 27 9.30 7.35 9.71
C VAL A 27 9.48 7.81 11.15
N HIS A 28 9.05 7.01 12.12
CA HIS A 28 9.22 7.31 13.54
C HIS A 28 10.70 7.39 13.94
N ARG A 29 11.54 6.49 13.42
CA ARG A 29 12.98 6.43 13.70
C ARG A 29 13.80 7.44 12.89
N HIS A 30 13.37 7.75 11.67
CA HIS A 30 14.03 8.65 10.74
C HIS A 30 13.03 9.64 10.13
N PRO A 31 12.69 10.72 10.85
CA PRO A 31 11.62 11.64 10.44
C PRO A 31 11.92 12.37 9.12
N ALA A 32 13.21 12.51 8.74
CA ALA A 32 13.61 13.07 7.45
C ALA A 32 13.10 12.27 6.24
N LEU A 33 12.75 10.99 6.43
CA LEU A 33 12.21 10.13 5.36
C LEU A 33 10.69 10.27 5.19
N ALA A 34 9.98 10.98 6.07
CA ALA A 34 8.53 11.13 6.00
C ALA A 34 8.08 11.75 4.68
N GLN A 35 8.62 12.93 4.35
CA GLN A 35 8.27 13.66 3.14
C GLN A 35 8.57 12.89 1.84
N PRO A 36 9.79 12.32 1.63
CA PRO A 36 10.06 11.55 0.42
C PRO A 36 9.21 10.27 0.32
N LEU A 37 8.93 9.59 1.44
CA LEU A 37 8.05 8.42 1.44
C LEU A 37 6.61 8.80 1.09
N THR A 38 6.06 9.87 1.67
CA THR A 38 4.70 10.34 1.35
C THR A 38 4.58 10.71 -0.12
N VAL A 39 5.55 11.46 -0.68
CA VAL A 39 5.55 11.83 -2.09
C VAL A 39 5.63 10.59 -2.99
N GLY A 40 6.56 9.68 -2.73
CA GLY A 40 6.71 8.45 -3.52
C GLY A 40 5.47 7.55 -3.49
N LEU A 41 4.90 7.33 -2.30
CA LEU A 41 3.70 6.51 -2.12
C LEU A 41 2.47 7.15 -2.76
N SER A 42 2.31 8.48 -2.66
CA SER A 42 1.22 9.19 -3.32
C SER A 42 1.32 9.11 -4.86
N GLY A 43 2.52 9.22 -5.42
CA GLY A 43 2.76 9.04 -6.85
C GLY A 43 2.44 7.62 -7.31
N LEU A 44 2.85 6.61 -6.56
CA LEU A 44 2.49 5.21 -6.81
C LEU A 44 0.97 4.98 -6.74
N ALA A 45 0.29 5.57 -5.76
CA ALA A 45 -1.16 5.47 -5.63
C ALA A 45 -1.89 6.10 -6.83
N LEU A 46 -1.44 7.27 -7.31
CA LEU A 46 -1.97 7.91 -8.51
C LEU A 46 -1.78 7.05 -9.76
N LEU A 47 -0.57 6.51 -9.96
CA LEU A 47 -0.30 5.61 -11.08
C LEU A 47 -1.16 4.33 -11.01
N GLY A 48 -1.28 3.73 -9.82
CA GLY A 48 -2.14 2.57 -9.60
C GLY A 48 -3.61 2.87 -9.91
N ALA A 49 -4.11 4.03 -9.49
CA ALA A 49 -5.47 4.48 -9.81
C ALA A 49 -5.68 4.65 -11.32
N LEU A 50 -4.72 5.27 -12.03
CA LEU A 50 -4.77 5.42 -13.48
C LEU A 50 -4.81 4.05 -14.19
N VAL A 51 -3.95 3.13 -13.79
CA VAL A 51 -3.94 1.76 -14.35
C VAL A 51 -5.26 1.05 -14.07
N ALA A 52 -5.81 1.15 -12.86
CA ALA A 52 -7.09 0.55 -12.51
C ALA A 52 -8.25 1.11 -13.35
N VAL A 53 -8.27 2.42 -13.60
CA VAL A 53 -9.27 3.04 -14.49
C VAL A 53 -9.14 2.54 -15.93
N ILE A 54 -7.92 2.37 -16.43
CA ILE A 54 -7.68 1.85 -17.79
C ILE A 54 -8.11 0.39 -17.91
N THR A 55 -7.83 -0.45 -16.91
CA THR A 55 -8.12 -1.89 -16.96
C THR A 55 -9.55 -2.26 -16.58
N ALA A 56 -10.26 -1.39 -15.85
CA ALA A 56 -11.68 -1.57 -15.52
C ALA A 56 -12.63 -1.14 -16.66
N ARG A 57 -12.10 -0.60 -17.75
CA ARG A 57 -12.84 -0.22 -18.96
C ARG A 57 -12.73 -1.31 -20.02
#